data_AF-A0A1G6A1L1-F1
#
_entry.id   AF-A0A1G6A1L1-F1
#
_cell.length_a   1.000
_cell.length_b   1.000
_cell.length_c   1.000
_cell.angle_alpha   90.00
_cell.angle_beta   90.00
_cell.angle_gamma   90.00
#
_symmetry.space_group_name_H-M   'P 1'
#
loop_
_entity.id
_entity.type
_entity.pdbx_description
1 polymer ?
#
loop_
_entity_poly.entity_id
_entity_poly.type
_entity_poly.pdbx_seq_one_letter_code
_entity_poly.pdbx_strand_id
1 'polypeptide(L)'
;MLQMIRILFYSLKSADYLVGLLQKKEFNLAELSATVWKDLDWRLVKNVWIRIEGETIGRQVSEPLSFYDAVIGMCRAHSTYESNEGRRFSSREELFRFLYKNDNELTLSYEIADFVRKGKAVNEKWKWEKYIEKARITPEAVSACEKCKYLWPESHCIDYMLLYGMIEKCENI
;
A
#
# COMPACT_ATOMS: atom_id res chain seq x y z
N MET A 1 11.29 10.62 8.51
CA MET A 1 11.85 9.79 9.60
C MET A 1 10.86 9.59 10.75
N LEU A 2 10.27 10.66 11.31
CA LEU A 2 9.26 10.57 12.40
C LEU A 2 7.97 9.77 12.05
N GLN A 3 7.47 9.84 10.81
CA GLN A 3 6.31 9.04 10.38
C GLN A 3 6.62 7.53 10.31
N MET A 4 7.80 7.15 9.78
CA MET A 4 8.25 5.75 9.73
C MET A 4 8.44 5.14 11.13
N ILE A 5 8.97 5.91 12.08
CA ILE A 5 9.13 5.47 13.47
C ILE A 5 7.76 5.24 14.11
N ARG A 6 6.78 6.12 13.86
CA ARG A 6 5.39 5.93 14.32
C ARG A 6 4.77 4.67 13.72
N ILE A 7 4.98 4.39 12.44
CA ILE A 7 4.46 3.19 11.76
C ILE A 7 4.99 1.91 12.39
N LEU A 8 6.30 1.82 12.63
CA LEU A 8 6.91 0.68 13.32
C LEU A 8 6.35 0.55 14.74
N PHE A 9 6.27 1.66 15.48
CA PHE A 9 5.76 1.67 16.85
C PHE A 9 4.28 1.25 16.94
N TYR A 10 3.45 1.69 15.99
CA TYR A 10 2.05 1.31 15.94
C TYR A 10 1.85 -0.11 15.38
N SER A 11 2.73 -0.61 14.51
CA SER A 11 2.70 -2.00 14.08
C SER A 11 3.09 -2.96 15.20
N LEU A 12 4.09 -2.57 16.01
CA LEU A 12 4.49 -3.28 17.23
C LEU A 12 3.36 -3.25 18.24
N LYS A 13 2.76 -2.08 18.51
CA LYS A 13 1.59 -1.99 19.40
C LYS A 13 0.39 -2.78 18.89
N SER A 14 0.11 -2.79 17.59
CA SER A 14 -0.98 -3.59 17.02
C SER A 14 -0.68 -5.10 17.06
N ALA A 15 0.58 -5.50 16.89
CA ALA A 15 1.01 -6.89 17.04
C ALA A 15 0.97 -7.33 18.51
N ASP A 16 1.48 -6.53 19.44
CA ASP A 16 1.43 -6.79 20.89
C ASP A 16 -0.02 -6.81 21.40
N TYR A 17 -0.87 -5.93 20.86
CA TYR A 17 -2.31 -5.92 21.15
C TYR A 17 -3.01 -7.15 20.59
N LEU A 18 -2.70 -7.56 19.36
CA LEU A 18 -3.21 -8.79 18.77
C LEU A 18 -2.75 -10.00 19.59
N VAL A 19 -1.47 -10.08 19.94
CA VAL A 19 -0.92 -11.14 20.81
C VAL A 19 -1.66 -11.17 22.16
N GLY A 20 -1.89 -10.01 22.77
CA GLY A 20 -2.67 -9.92 24.01
C GLY A 20 -4.13 -10.35 23.87
N LEU A 21 -4.78 -10.06 22.75
CA LEU A 21 -6.13 -10.52 22.44
C LEU A 21 -6.19 -12.03 22.20
N LEU A 22 -5.26 -12.57 21.40
CA LEU A 22 -5.14 -13.99 21.11
C LEU A 22 -4.87 -14.80 22.39
N GLN A 23 -4.02 -14.29 23.28
CA GLN A 23 -3.72 -14.89 24.59
C GLN A 23 -4.92 -14.86 25.54
N LYS A 24 -5.76 -13.81 25.49
CA LYS A 24 -6.94 -13.70 26.36
C LYS A 24 -8.14 -14.52 25.89
N LYS A 25 -8.27 -14.78 24.58
CA LYS A 25 -9.46 -15.40 23.98
C LYS A 25 -9.24 -16.84 23.48
N GLU A 26 -8.11 -17.47 23.80
CA GLU A 26 -7.74 -18.82 23.32
C GLU A 26 -7.90 -18.99 21.79
N PHE A 27 -7.66 -17.92 21.04
CA PHE A 27 -7.99 -17.88 19.62
C PHE A 27 -6.89 -18.52 18.78
N ASN A 28 -7.23 -19.53 17.98
CA ASN A 28 -6.27 -20.24 17.14
C ASN A 28 -6.12 -19.55 15.78
N LEU A 29 -4.94 -18.98 15.51
CA LEU A 29 -4.62 -18.36 14.22
C LEU A 29 -4.78 -19.31 13.02
N ALA A 30 -4.70 -20.63 13.23
CA ALA A 30 -4.90 -21.63 12.18
C ALA A 30 -6.37 -21.74 11.71
N GLU A 31 -7.32 -21.20 12.47
CA GLU A 31 -8.76 -21.23 12.12
C GLU A 31 -9.16 -20.05 11.22
N LEU A 32 -8.28 -19.07 11.02
CA LEU A 32 -8.48 -17.95 10.09
C LEU A 32 -8.20 -18.39 8.65
N SER A 33 -9.20 -19.04 8.06
CA SER A 33 -9.21 -19.41 6.64
C SER A 33 -9.45 -18.21 5.73
N ALA A 34 -9.06 -18.32 4.45
CA ALA A 34 -9.28 -17.29 3.43
C ALA A 34 -10.75 -16.84 3.28
N THR A 35 -11.69 -17.72 3.67
CA THR A 35 -13.14 -17.45 3.71
C THR A 35 -13.54 -16.43 4.75
N VAL A 36 -12.85 -16.36 5.91
CA VAL A 36 -13.15 -15.39 6.97
C VAL A 36 -12.97 -13.94 6.49
N TRP A 37 -12.02 -13.71 5.59
CA TRP A 37 -11.72 -12.38 5.04
C TRP A 37 -12.74 -11.91 3.99
N LYS A 38 -13.39 -12.85 3.31
CA LYS A 38 -14.43 -12.55 2.30
C LYS A 38 -15.73 -12.10 2.94
N ASP A 39 -16.03 -12.62 4.13
CA ASP A 39 -17.27 -12.34 4.85
C ASP A 39 -17.15 -11.16 5.82
N LEU A 40 -15.97 -10.53 5.88
CA LEU A 40 -15.74 -9.32 6.67
C LEU A 40 -16.39 -8.12 5.96
N ASP A 41 -17.25 -7.39 6.66
CA ASP A 41 -17.69 -6.08 6.18
C ASP A 41 -16.57 -5.05 6.40
N TRP A 42 -15.75 -4.85 5.38
CA TRP A 42 -14.59 -3.95 5.42
C TRP A 42 -14.97 -2.48 5.67
N ARG A 43 -16.25 -2.11 5.52
CA ARG A 43 -16.75 -0.77 5.88
C ARG A 43 -16.77 -0.56 7.39
N LEU A 44 -16.91 -1.63 8.17
CA LEU A 44 -17.06 -1.58 9.63
C LEU A 44 -15.73 -1.68 10.37
N VAL A 45 -14.61 -1.93 9.66
CA VAL A 45 -13.29 -2.05 10.29
C VAL A 45 -12.77 -0.66 10.67
N LYS A 46 -13.01 -0.25 11.92
CA LYS A 46 -12.74 1.12 12.39
C LYS A 46 -11.25 1.49 12.30
N ASN A 47 -10.39 0.50 12.53
CA ASN A 47 -8.93 0.68 12.47
C ASN A 47 -8.39 0.93 11.06
N VAL A 48 -9.10 0.46 10.02
CA VAL A 48 -8.76 0.72 8.61
C VAL A 48 -9.02 2.19 8.28
N TRP A 49 -10.18 2.72 8.69
CA TRP A 49 -10.57 4.11 8.48
C TRP A 49 -9.64 5.11 9.16
N ILE A 50 -9.34 4.93 10.44
CA ILE A 50 -8.50 5.87 11.22
C ILE A 50 -7.12 6.05 10.57
N ARG A 51 -6.55 5.01 9.98
CA ARG A 51 -5.23 5.09 9.33
C ARG A 51 -5.30 5.57 7.89
N ILE A 52 -6.33 5.18 7.16
CA ILE A 52 -6.57 5.68 5.80
C ILE A 52 -6.91 7.17 5.82
N GLU A 53 -7.59 7.70 6.84
CA GLU A 53 -7.85 9.13 6.96
C GLU A 53 -6.73 9.90 7.67
N GLY A 54 -6.16 9.32 8.74
CA GLY A 54 -5.19 10.00 9.59
C GLY A 54 -3.85 10.30 8.92
N GLU A 55 -3.46 9.54 7.90
CA GLU A 55 -2.27 9.81 7.08
C GLU A 55 -2.58 10.63 5.81
N THR A 56 -3.87 10.77 5.49
CA THR A 56 -4.33 11.37 4.24
C THR A 56 -5.14 12.64 4.52
N ILE A 57 -4.55 13.55 5.29
CA ILE A 57 -5.09 14.90 5.48
C ILE A 57 -5.31 15.51 4.09
N GLY A 58 -6.57 15.61 3.67
CA GLY A 58 -7.01 16.24 2.41
C GLY A 58 -7.17 15.33 1.19
N ARG A 59 -7.17 14.00 1.29
CA ARG A 59 -7.61 13.14 0.15
C ARG A 59 -8.96 12.50 0.46
N GLN A 60 -9.86 12.57 -0.52
CA GLN A 60 -11.14 11.88 -0.47
C GLN A 60 -10.88 10.38 -0.65
N VAL A 61 -10.97 9.62 0.44
CA VAL A 61 -10.93 8.17 0.37
C VAL A 61 -12.37 7.69 0.28
N SER A 62 -12.70 7.03 -0.84
CA SER A 62 -13.97 6.34 -0.98
C SER A 62 -14.02 5.15 -0.03
N GLU A 63 -15.18 4.87 0.56
CA GLU A 63 -15.42 3.67 1.37
C GLU A 63 -14.90 2.40 0.69
N PRO A 64 -14.02 1.60 1.33
CA PRO A 64 -13.56 0.36 0.75
C PRO A 64 -14.71 -0.67 0.76
N LEU A 65 -15.13 -1.11 -0.43
CA LEU A 65 -16.19 -2.10 -0.60
C LEU A 65 -15.67 -3.54 -0.48
N SER A 66 -14.36 -3.72 -0.54
CA SER A 66 -13.67 -5.01 -0.45
C SER A 66 -12.33 -4.90 0.27
N PHE A 67 -11.78 -6.05 0.67
CA PHE A 67 -10.41 -6.16 1.17
C PHE A 67 -9.40 -5.49 0.22
N TYR A 68 -9.54 -5.74 -1.08
CA TYR A 68 -8.61 -5.19 -2.06
C TYR A 68 -8.74 -3.67 -2.19
N ASP A 69 -9.96 -3.13 -2.09
CA ASP A 69 -10.15 -1.67 -2.06
C ASP A 69 -9.49 -1.05 -0.83
N ALA A 70 -9.55 -1.72 0.33
CA ALA A 70 -8.86 -1.28 1.53
C ALA A 70 -7.32 -1.31 1.36
N VAL A 71 -6.77 -2.37 0.75
CA VAL A 71 -5.34 -2.48 0.42
C VAL A 71 -4.91 -1.32 -0.50
N ILE A 72 -5.65 -1.06 -1.57
CA ILE A 72 -5.34 0.03 -2.50
C ILE A 72 -5.50 1.39 -1.82
N GLY A 73 -6.54 1.58 -1.01
CA GLY A 73 -6.74 2.78 -0.21
C GLY A 73 -5.56 3.07 0.71
N MET A 74 -5.08 2.05 1.43
CA MET A 74 -3.89 2.16 2.28
C MET A 74 -2.65 2.51 1.46
N CYS A 75 -2.40 1.80 0.36
CA CYS A 75 -1.25 2.07 -0.47
C CYS A 75 -1.32 3.50 -1.05
N ARG A 76 -2.50 4.01 -1.46
CA ARG A 76 -2.69 5.42 -1.88
C ARG A 76 -2.40 6.41 -0.77
N ALA A 77 -2.87 6.14 0.45
CA ALA A 77 -2.67 7.00 1.60
C ALA A 77 -1.17 7.21 1.87
N HIS A 78 -0.38 6.15 1.79
CA HIS A 78 1.03 6.17 2.19
C HIS A 78 2.02 6.40 1.03
N SER A 79 1.57 6.27 -0.22
CA SER A 79 2.37 6.65 -1.40
C SER A 79 2.48 8.18 -1.50
N THR A 80 3.72 8.67 -1.64
CA THR A 80 4.06 10.09 -1.54
C THR A 80 4.58 10.66 -2.84
N TYR A 81 4.12 11.88 -3.14
CA TYR A 81 4.43 12.62 -4.35
C TYR A 81 4.82 14.06 -4.01
N GLU A 82 5.58 14.72 -4.89
CA GLU A 82 5.91 16.14 -4.78
C GLU A 82 4.70 17.05 -4.93
N SER A 83 3.77 16.70 -5.82
CA SER A 83 2.51 17.40 -6.01
C SER A 83 1.33 16.43 -6.16
N ASN A 84 0.11 16.93 -6.01
CA ASN A 84 -1.11 16.16 -6.20
C ASN A 84 -1.63 16.21 -7.65
N GLU A 85 -0.90 16.84 -8.58
CA GLU A 85 -1.35 17.08 -9.95
C GLU A 85 -0.92 15.99 -10.93
N GLY A 86 -1.86 15.55 -11.76
CA GLY A 86 -1.66 14.56 -12.81
C GLY A 86 -1.81 13.12 -12.34
N ARG A 87 -1.37 12.17 -13.18
CA ARG A 87 -1.42 10.74 -12.87
C ARG A 87 -0.62 10.39 -11.63
N ARG A 88 -1.16 9.46 -10.84
CA ARG A 88 -0.49 8.87 -9.69
C ARG A 88 -0.72 7.38 -9.67
N PHE A 89 0.27 6.65 -9.18
CA PHE A 89 0.18 5.23 -8.89
C PHE A 89 -0.02 5.05 -7.38
N SER A 90 -0.88 4.12 -7.03
CA SER A 90 -1.26 3.79 -5.66
C SER A 90 -0.19 2.94 -4.99
N SER A 91 0.45 2.05 -5.76
CA SER A 91 1.38 1.04 -5.26
C SER A 91 2.50 0.78 -6.29
N ARG A 92 3.56 0.09 -5.83
CA ARG A 92 4.61 -0.44 -6.71
C ARG A 92 4.01 -1.38 -7.75
N GLU A 93 3.10 -2.25 -7.34
CA GLU A 93 2.51 -3.29 -8.16
C GLU A 93 1.57 -2.71 -9.22
N GLU A 94 0.89 -1.60 -8.93
CA GLU A 94 0.11 -0.87 -9.94
C GLU A 94 1.01 -0.36 -11.06
N LEU A 95 2.15 0.28 -10.71
CA LEU A 95 3.13 0.73 -11.69
C LEU A 95 3.72 -0.44 -12.47
N PHE A 96 4.11 -1.52 -11.79
CA PHE A 96 4.60 -2.75 -12.43
C PHE A 96 3.59 -3.30 -13.45
N ARG A 97 2.32 -3.48 -13.06
CA ARG A 97 1.27 -3.99 -13.95
C ARG A 97 1.01 -3.04 -15.11
N PHE A 98 1.08 -1.72 -14.88
CA PHE A 98 0.97 -0.73 -15.95
C PHE A 98 2.09 -0.87 -16.98
N LEU A 99 3.34 -0.99 -16.53
CA LEU A 99 4.50 -1.17 -17.42
C LEU A 99 4.40 -2.48 -18.20
N TYR A 100 4.09 -3.58 -17.52
CA TYR A 100 3.95 -4.88 -18.16
C TYR A 100 2.83 -4.91 -19.20
N LYS A 101 1.69 -4.26 -18.93
CA LYS A 101 0.59 -4.09 -19.90
C LYS A 101 0.95 -3.21 -21.10
N ASN A 102 2.00 -2.40 -21.01
CA ASN A 102 2.53 -1.61 -22.12
C ASN A 102 3.65 -2.36 -22.88
N ASP A 103 3.61 -3.69 -22.89
CA ASP A 103 4.57 -4.57 -23.58
C ASP A 103 6.03 -4.39 -23.13
N ASN A 104 6.26 -4.04 -21.86
CA ASN A 104 7.60 -4.10 -21.29
C ASN A 104 7.90 -5.50 -20.77
N GLU A 105 9.16 -5.92 -20.89
CA GLU A 105 9.65 -7.16 -20.28
C GLU A 105 9.38 -7.21 -18.78
N LEU A 106 9.12 -8.41 -18.24
CA LEU A 106 8.78 -8.62 -16.84
C LEU A 106 9.86 -8.05 -15.90
N THR A 107 11.13 -8.39 -16.18
CA THR A 107 12.28 -7.93 -15.38
C THR A 107 12.44 -6.41 -15.45
N LEU A 108 12.33 -5.83 -16.65
CA LEU A 108 12.44 -4.38 -16.84
C LEU A 108 11.31 -3.65 -16.08
N SER A 109 10.08 -4.15 -16.19
CA SER A 109 8.92 -3.61 -15.49
C SER A 109 9.11 -3.61 -13.97
N TYR A 110 9.65 -4.71 -13.43
CA TYR A 110 9.93 -4.83 -12.00
C TYR A 110 11.05 -3.89 -11.55
N GLU A 111 12.15 -3.83 -12.29
CA GLU A 111 13.27 -2.95 -11.99
C GLU A 111 12.85 -1.49 -11.95
N ILE A 112 12.08 -1.03 -12.95
CA ILE A 112 11.54 0.32 -12.99
C ILE A 112 10.61 0.56 -11.80
N ALA A 113 9.68 -0.36 -11.54
CA ALA A 113 8.73 -0.20 -10.44
C ALA A 113 9.44 -0.11 -9.07
N ASP A 114 10.44 -0.95 -8.79
CA ASP A 114 11.20 -0.88 -7.54
C ASP A 114 12.12 0.35 -7.48
N PHE A 115 12.67 0.79 -8.62
CA PHE A 115 13.45 2.01 -8.71
C PHE A 115 12.60 3.26 -8.37
N VAL A 116 11.43 3.40 -9.02
CA VAL A 116 10.48 4.49 -8.79
C VAL A 116 9.91 4.44 -7.37
N ARG A 117 9.58 3.24 -6.86
CA ARG A 117 9.09 3.04 -5.49
C ARG A 117 10.01 3.68 -4.46
N LYS A 118 11.32 3.65 -4.68
CA LYS A 118 12.34 4.20 -3.78
C LYS A 118 12.60 5.70 -3.99
N GLY A 119 11.81 6.38 -4.82
CA GLY A 119 11.99 7.80 -5.15
C GLY A 119 13.23 8.07 -6.01
N LYS A 120 13.79 7.04 -6.66
CA LYS A 120 15.04 7.19 -7.40
C LYS A 120 14.86 7.87 -8.76
N ALA A 121 13.65 7.89 -9.32
CA ALA A 121 13.36 8.68 -10.52
C ALA A 121 13.57 10.18 -10.29
N VAL A 122 13.28 10.67 -9.08
CA VAL A 122 13.55 12.05 -8.65
C VAL A 122 15.06 12.28 -8.45
N ASN A 123 15.71 11.35 -7.74
CA ASN A 123 17.05 11.56 -7.18
C ASN A 123 18.20 11.08 -8.10
N GLU A 124 17.95 10.15 -9.02
CA GLU A 124 18.94 9.50 -9.88
C GLU A 124 18.57 9.67 -11.38
N LYS A 125 18.39 10.92 -11.83
CA LYS A 125 17.90 11.27 -13.17
C LYS A 125 18.65 10.58 -14.32
N TRP A 126 19.98 10.51 -14.26
CA TRP A 126 20.80 9.85 -15.29
C TRP A 126 20.45 8.37 -15.49
N LYS A 127 20.03 7.66 -14.42
CA LYS A 127 19.63 6.26 -14.48
C LYS A 127 18.17 6.15 -14.91
N TRP A 128 17.36 7.12 -14.51
CA TRP A 128 15.98 7.23 -14.94
C TRP A 128 15.84 7.43 -16.45
N GLU A 129 16.65 8.31 -17.05
CA GLU A 129 16.71 8.53 -18.51
C GLU A 129 16.98 7.23 -19.26
N LYS A 130 17.93 6.41 -18.78
CA LYS A 130 18.22 5.08 -19.37
C LYS A 130 17.04 4.11 -19.29
N TYR A 131 16.19 4.23 -18.27
CA TYR A 131 14.98 3.42 -18.19
C TYR A 131 13.92 3.92 -19.18
N ILE A 132 13.75 5.24 -19.32
CA ILE A 132 12.81 5.83 -20.29
C ILE A 132 13.20 5.44 -21.72
N GLU A 133 14.49 5.47 -22.08
CA GLU A 133 14.96 5.09 -23.41
C GLU A 133 14.68 3.62 -23.77
N LYS A 134 14.69 2.73 -22.76
CA LYS A 134 14.52 1.29 -22.94
C LYS A 134 13.07 0.83 -22.84
N ALA A 135 12.27 1.55 -22.07
CA ALA A 135 10.92 1.15 -21.71
C ALA A 135 9.86 1.85 -22.56
N ARG A 136 8.80 1.13 -22.86
CA ARG A 136 7.57 1.70 -23.40
C ARG A 136 6.78 2.32 -22.26
N ILE A 137 7.06 3.60 -21.97
CA ILE A 137 6.39 4.37 -20.92
C ILE A 137 5.81 5.65 -21.51
N THR A 138 4.55 5.96 -21.16
CA THR A 138 3.87 7.15 -21.67
C THR A 138 4.41 8.42 -20.98
N PRO A 139 4.37 9.60 -21.63
CA PRO A 139 4.81 10.86 -21.01
C PRO A 139 4.09 11.18 -19.70
N GLU A 140 2.80 10.84 -19.62
CA GLU A 140 2.00 10.99 -18.39
C GLU A 140 2.55 10.12 -17.24
N ALA A 141 2.93 8.87 -17.53
CA ALA A 141 3.51 7.96 -16.55
C ALA A 141 4.94 8.36 -16.17
N VAL A 142 5.72 8.88 -17.11
CA VAL A 142 7.04 9.46 -16.83
C VAL A 142 6.91 10.60 -15.82
N SER A 143 6.03 11.56 -16.09
CA SER A 143 5.77 12.69 -15.18
C SER A 143 5.33 12.21 -13.79
N ALA A 144 4.49 11.18 -13.72
CA ALA A 144 4.09 10.58 -12.45
C ALA A 144 5.28 9.98 -11.69
N CYS A 145 6.16 9.23 -12.37
CA CYS A 145 7.35 8.62 -11.77
C CYS A 145 8.34 9.68 -11.27
N GLU A 146 8.53 10.76 -12.01
CA GLU A 146 9.44 11.86 -11.66
C GLU A 146 8.96 12.72 -10.49
N LYS A 147 7.66 12.67 -10.17
CA LYS A 147 7.09 13.31 -8.97
C LYS A 147 7.02 12.37 -7.78
N CYS A 148 7.28 11.07 -7.98
CA CYS A 148 7.08 10.06 -6.96
C CYS A 148 8.25 10.01 -5.99
N LYS A 149 7.98 10.29 -4.70
CA LYS A 149 8.97 10.17 -3.62
C LYS A 149 9.02 8.76 -3.04
N TYR A 150 7.87 8.11 -2.94
CA TYR A 150 7.79 6.73 -2.46
C TYR A 150 6.48 6.06 -2.87
N LEU A 151 6.54 4.79 -3.32
CA LEU A 151 5.34 3.94 -3.47
C LEU A 151 5.33 2.87 -2.39
N TRP A 152 4.14 2.53 -1.90
CA TRP A 152 3.98 1.38 -1.02
C TRP A 152 3.87 0.07 -1.80
N PRO A 153 4.52 -1.03 -1.34
CA PRO A 153 4.22 -2.37 -1.83
C PRO A 153 2.85 -2.85 -1.32
N GLU A 154 2.05 -3.46 -2.20
CA GLU A 154 0.77 -4.09 -1.85
C GLU A 154 0.93 -5.16 -0.79
N SER A 155 2.01 -5.94 -0.80
CA SER A 155 2.26 -6.98 0.20
C SER A 155 2.29 -6.40 1.62
N HIS A 156 2.91 -5.23 1.80
CA HIS A 156 2.97 -4.57 3.10
C HIS A 156 1.59 -4.06 3.53
N CYS A 157 0.84 -3.47 2.59
CA CYS A 157 -0.55 -3.06 2.83
C CYS A 157 -1.43 -4.27 3.21
N ILE A 158 -1.27 -5.42 2.54
CA ILE A 158 -1.98 -6.68 2.81
C ILE A 158 -1.72 -7.15 4.24
N ASP A 159 -0.46 -7.18 4.68
CA ASP A 159 -0.09 -7.62 6.04
C ASP A 159 -0.81 -6.77 7.11
N TYR A 160 -0.84 -5.44 6.92
CA TYR A 160 -1.55 -4.55 7.83
C TYR A 160 -3.07 -4.73 7.78
N MET A 161 -3.65 -4.89 6.59
CA MET A 161 -5.10 -5.07 6.46
C MET A 161 -5.56 -6.38 7.09
N LEU A 162 -4.78 -7.46 6.95
CA LEU A 162 -5.04 -8.72 7.65
C LEU A 162 -4.98 -8.54 9.16
N LEU A 163 -3.95 -7.86 9.67
CA LEU A 163 -3.83 -7.55 11.10
C LEU A 163 -5.03 -6.74 11.62
N TYR A 164 -5.48 -5.71 10.90
CA TYR A 164 -6.64 -4.91 11.32
C TYR A 164 -7.94 -5.69 11.27
N GLY A 165 -8.13 -6.52 10.25
CA GLY A 165 -9.28 -7.42 10.18
C GLY A 165 -9.29 -8.43 11.33
N MET A 166 -8.12 -8.97 11.74
CA MET A 166 -8.01 -9.85 12.91
C MET A 166 -8.42 -9.14 14.20
N ILE A 167 -7.92 -7.91 14.40
CA ILE A 167 -8.26 -7.11 15.60
C ILE A 167 -9.76 -6.86 15.66
N GLU A 168 -10.38 -6.41 14.56
CA GLU A 168 -11.82 -6.14 14.51
C GLU A 168 -12.65 -7.40 14.81
N LYS A 169 -12.24 -8.56 14.29
CA LYS A 169 -12.91 -9.83 14.64
C LYS A 169 -12.76 -10.17 16.11
N CYS A 170 -11.57 -10.01 16.68
CA CYS A 170 -11.34 -10.27 18.10
C CYS A 170 -12.13 -9.32 19.02
N GLU A 171 -12.40 -8.09 18.58
CA GLU A 171 -13.16 -7.09 19.34
C GLU A 171 -14.67 -7.30 19.26
N ASN A 172 -15.18 -7.86 18.16
CA ASN A 172 -16.63 -8.06 17.93
C ASN A 172 -17.15 -9.49 18.18
N ILE A 173 -16.31 -10.39 18.69
CA ILE A 173 -16.69 -11.72 19.23
C ILE A 173 -16.73 -11.63 20.75
#